data_AF-A0A2V5W3Q8-F1
#
_entry.id   AF-A0A2V5W3Q8-F1
#
_cell.length_a   1.000
_cell.length_b   1.000
_cell.length_c   1.000
_cell.angle_alpha   90.00
_cell.angle_beta   90.00
_cell.angle_gamma   90.00
#
_symmetry.space_group_name_H-M   'P 1'
#
loop_
_entity.id
_entity.type
_entity.pdbx_description
1 polymer ?
#
loop_
_entity_poly.entity_id
_entity_poly.type
_entity_poly.pdbx_seq_one_letter_code
_entity_poly.pdbx_strand_id
1 'polypeptide(L)'
;MEAIDWANLSDEELLEKRISQLGLKLDGTEVQPLIQQLHDELSQKGLVFHPPCHIGDEWFVPVGIPAIFIPFFLAHDRLRKLERKMMLEVEGETPEWFMRLMRHEAAHAYAYAYQLYKKKKWQRTFGLSSTDETPEFYRPRPYSRSYVVHLDDWYAQSHPDEDFAETFAVWLTPGFDWRERYRGWKALQKLAYLDELMRSLAGKPPVHQPEYRPADHDCLNIKLKTYYARKRKFYEDSYPDFYDNDLKELFAAGPDVAGRLKASAFLRAHRRRLMNSVCQWTNEKKYRVNKLLARLIDRCDQLDLHIKSDDAQQNLQVSAYITTLVMNYLFTGKFKRTK
;
A
#
# COMPACT_ATOMS: atom_id res chain seq x y z
N MET A 1 -31.96 -13.42 19.16
CA MET A 1 -30.76 -12.81 19.77
C MET A 1 -30.61 -11.46 19.11
N GLU A 2 -30.86 -10.37 19.84
CA GLU A 2 -30.55 -9.03 19.32
C GLU A 2 -29.09 -9.04 18.90
N ALA A 3 -28.82 -8.67 17.64
CA ALA A 3 -27.46 -8.48 17.19
C ALA A 3 -26.85 -7.40 18.08
N ILE A 4 -25.97 -7.79 19.01
CA ILE A 4 -25.17 -6.83 19.77
C ILE A 4 -24.56 -5.91 18.73
N ASP A 5 -24.89 -4.62 18.82
CA ASP A 5 -24.33 -3.60 17.95
C ASP A 5 -22.83 -3.54 18.21
N TRP A 6 -22.08 -4.33 17.44
CA TRP A 6 -20.65 -4.49 17.57
C TRP A 6 -19.94 -3.15 17.38
N ALA A 7 -20.59 -2.16 16.75
CA ALA A 7 -20.05 -0.82 16.56
C ALA A 7 -19.81 -0.11 17.90
N ASN A 8 -20.60 -0.43 18.93
CA ASN A 8 -20.53 0.18 20.26
C ASN A 8 -19.63 -0.58 21.24
N LEU A 9 -19.09 -1.73 20.85
CA LEU A 9 -18.16 -2.49 21.68
C LEU A 9 -16.86 -1.72 21.91
N SER A 10 -16.26 -1.92 23.08
CA SER A 10 -14.88 -1.50 23.33
C SER A 10 -13.92 -2.15 22.31
N ASP A 11 -12.72 -1.59 22.17
CA ASP A 11 -11.72 -2.20 21.27
C ASP A 11 -11.38 -3.63 21.70
N GLU A 12 -11.26 -3.86 23.00
CA GLU A 12 -10.94 -5.17 23.59
C GLU A 12 -12.00 -6.21 23.26
N GLU A 13 -13.29 -5.85 23.37
CA GLU A 13 -14.41 -6.74 23.03
C GLU A 13 -14.55 -6.95 21.53
N LEU A 14 -14.38 -5.88 20.73
CA LEU A 14 -14.47 -5.94 19.27
C LEU A 14 -13.37 -6.83 18.69
N LEU A 15 -12.14 -6.74 19.23
CA LEU A 15 -11.01 -7.56 18.79
C LEU A 15 -11.26 -9.08 18.93
N GLU A 16 -12.13 -9.49 19.85
CA GLU A 16 -12.48 -10.91 20.04
C GLU A 16 -13.55 -11.43 19.07
N LYS A 17 -14.20 -10.55 18.30
CA LYS A 17 -15.17 -10.92 17.25
C LYS A 17 -14.47 -11.44 15.99
N ARG A 18 -15.10 -12.40 15.31
CA ARG A 18 -14.72 -12.80 13.95
C ARG A 18 -15.22 -11.77 12.95
N ILE A 19 -14.42 -11.45 11.93
CA ILE A 19 -14.81 -10.45 10.91
C ILE A 19 -16.11 -10.88 10.22
N SER A 20 -16.25 -12.17 9.90
CA SER A 20 -17.47 -12.75 9.31
C SER A 20 -18.74 -12.59 10.17
N GLN A 21 -18.61 -12.39 11.50
CA GLN A 21 -19.75 -12.20 12.40
C GLN A 21 -20.26 -10.75 12.45
N LEU A 22 -19.54 -9.81 11.83
CA LEU A 22 -19.90 -8.39 11.85
C LEU A 22 -21.02 -8.06 10.84
N GLY A 23 -21.36 -8.99 9.94
CA GLY A 23 -22.46 -8.81 8.98
C GLY A 23 -22.23 -7.67 7.99
N LEU A 24 -20.96 -7.39 7.65
CA LEU A 24 -20.57 -6.26 6.82
C LEU A 24 -21.13 -6.39 5.40
N LYS A 25 -21.46 -5.23 4.82
CA LYS A 25 -21.91 -5.08 3.43
C LYS A 25 -21.23 -3.86 2.83
N LEU A 26 -21.12 -3.82 1.50
CA LEU A 26 -20.67 -2.64 0.77
C LEU A 26 -21.86 -1.71 0.45
N ASP A 27 -23.03 -2.29 0.18
CA ASP A 27 -24.26 -1.54 -0.08
C ASP A 27 -24.67 -0.68 1.12
N GLY A 28 -25.04 0.57 0.85
CA GLY A 28 -25.43 1.55 1.86
C GLY A 28 -24.27 2.16 2.64
N THR A 29 -23.02 1.87 2.26
CA THR A 29 -21.82 2.44 2.90
C THR A 29 -21.22 3.58 2.09
N GLU A 30 -20.29 4.32 2.69
CA GLU A 30 -19.58 5.43 2.03
C GLU A 30 -18.71 5.01 0.85
N VAL A 31 -18.37 3.71 0.71
CA VAL A 31 -17.59 3.23 -0.43
C VAL A 31 -18.45 2.89 -1.65
N GLN A 32 -19.77 2.72 -1.48
CA GLN A 32 -20.67 2.38 -2.59
C GLN A 32 -20.63 3.41 -3.74
N PRO A 33 -20.66 4.74 -3.48
CA PRO A 33 -20.51 5.73 -4.55
C PRO A 33 -19.17 5.66 -5.29
N LEU A 34 -18.09 5.26 -4.60
CA LEU A 34 -16.76 5.12 -5.20
C LEU A 34 -16.67 3.88 -6.09
N ILE A 35 -17.32 2.78 -5.70
CA ILE A 35 -17.48 1.59 -6.55
C ILE A 35 -18.27 1.96 -7.81
N GLN A 36 -19.38 2.68 -7.66
CA GLN A 36 -20.17 3.15 -8.80
C GLN A 36 -19.35 4.07 -9.70
N GLN A 37 -18.52 4.94 -9.13
CA GLN A 37 -17.61 5.79 -9.90
C GLN A 37 -16.68 4.96 -10.79
N LEU A 38 -16.05 3.90 -10.28
CA LEU A 38 -15.23 3.01 -11.12
C LEU A 38 -16.06 2.41 -12.25
N HIS A 39 -17.27 1.92 -11.96
CA HIS A 39 -18.15 1.32 -12.96
C HIS A 39 -18.56 2.32 -14.05
N ASP A 40 -18.81 3.57 -13.67
CA ASP A 40 -19.11 4.66 -14.60
C ASP A 40 -17.89 4.99 -15.46
N GLU A 41 -16.69 5.06 -14.88
CA GLU A 41 -15.43 5.27 -15.62
C GLU A 41 -15.19 4.18 -16.68
N LEU A 42 -15.44 2.91 -16.33
CA LEU A 42 -15.37 1.78 -17.28
C LEU A 42 -16.43 1.92 -18.39
N SER A 43 -17.66 2.26 -18.01
CA SER A 43 -18.79 2.45 -18.95
C SER A 43 -18.52 3.57 -19.94
N GLN A 44 -17.94 4.68 -19.49
CA GLN A 44 -17.55 5.81 -20.33
C GLN A 44 -16.48 5.44 -21.38
N LYS A 45 -15.70 4.38 -21.13
CA LYS A 45 -14.76 3.80 -22.11
C LYS A 45 -15.42 2.76 -23.03
N GLY A 46 -16.73 2.55 -22.91
CA GLY A 46 -17.49 1.55 -23.67
C GLY A 46 -17.24 0.11 -23.22
N LEU A 47 -16.64 -0.08 -22.04
CA LEU A 47 -16.38 -1.40 -21.48
C LEU A 47 -17.61 -1.89 -20.72
N VAL A 48 -18.08 -3.09 -21.06
CA VAL A 48 -19.33 -3.66 -20.52
C VAL A 48 -19.11 -4.57 -19.32
N PHE A 49 -17.85 -4.87 -19.00
CA PHE A 49 -17.51 -5.67 -17.83
C PHE A 49 -17.29 -4.76 -16.62
N HIS A 50 -18.17 -4.87 -15.64
CA HIS A 50 -18.05 -4.20 -14.34
C HIS A 50 -17.65 -5.25 -13.30
N PRO A 51 -16.39 -5.25 -12.81
CA PRO A 51 -15.96 -6.24 -11.85
C PRO A 51 -16.86 -6.24 -10.61
N PRO A 52 -17.40 -7.40 -10.19
CA PRO A 52 -18.09 -7.50 -8.92
C PRO A 52 -17.12 -7.18 -7.79
N CYS A 53 -17.65 -6.52 -6.75
CA CYS A 53 -16.89 -6.12 -5.58
C CYS A 53 -17.35 -6.90 -4.36
N HIS A 54 -16.39 -7.44 -3.61
CA HIS A 54 -16.61 -8.22 -2.40
C HIS A 54 -15.79 -7.64 -1.24
N ILE A 55 -16.11 -8.07 -0.02
CA ILE A 55 -15.34 -7.71 1.16
C ILE A 55 -14.22 -8.73 1.34
N GLY A 56 -12.99 -8.25 1.46
CA GLY A 56 -11.80 -9.04 1.77
C GLY A 56 -11.07 -8.51 3.01
N ASP A 57 -9.94 -9.13 3.34
CA ASP A 57 -9.03 -8.72 4.42
C ASP A 57 -7.99 -7.68 3.96
N GLU A 58 -7.71 -7.63 2.66
CA GLU A 58 -6.89 -6.65 1.95
C GLU A 58 -7.45 -6.31 0.55
N TRP A 59 -6.76 -5.43 -0.17
CA TRP A 59 -7.03 -5.13 -1.58
C TRP A 59 -6.43 -6.24 -2.45
N PHE A 60 -7.25 -6.94 -3.22
CA PHE A 60 -6.76 -7.94 -4.17
C PHE A 60 -7.81 -8.36 -5.20
N VAL A 61 -7.34 -9.07 -6.23
CA VAL A 61 -8.15 -9.90 -7.12
C VAL A 61 -7.66 -11.34 -7.02
N PRO A 62 -8.49 -12.31 -6.59
CA PRO A 62 -8.06 -13.70 -6.49
C PRO A 62 -7.66 -14.25 -7.86
N VAL A 63 -6.64 -15.09 -7.88
CA VAL A 63 -6.10 -15.65 -9.12
C VAL A 63 -7.20 -16.34 -9.93
N GLY A 64 -7.45 -15.83 -11.14
CA GLY A 64 -8.45 -16.38 -12.06
C GLY A 64 -9.90 -15.99 -11.76
N ILE A 65 -10.17 -15.30 -10.66
CA ILE A 65 -11.50 -14.80 -10.29
C ILE A 65 -11.55 -13.30 -10.59
N PRO A 66 -12.29 -12.86 -11.62
CA PRO A 66 -12.31 -11.46 -12.03
C PRO A 66 -13.24 -10.64 -11.11
N ALA A 67 -12.89 -10.54 -9.82
CA ALA A 67 -13.64 -9.83 -8.80
C ALA A 67 -12.70 -9.05 -7.88
N ILE A 68 -13.08 -7.85 -7.48
CA ILE A 68 -12.28 -6.97 -6.62
C ILE A 68 -12.66 -7.19 -5.16
N PHE A 69 -11.66 -7.38 -4.30
CA PHE A 69 -11.86 -7.48 -2.86
C PHE A 69 -11.42 -6.19 -2.20
N ILE A 70 -12.35 -5.59 -1.44
CA ILE A 70 -12.17 -4.34 -0.71
C ILE A 70 -11.97 -4.68 0.76
N PRO A 71 -10.95 -4.14 1.44
CA PRO A 71 -10.70 -4.44 2.84
C PRO A 71 -11.91 -4.12 3.74
N PHE A 72 -12.26 -5.07 4.61
CA PHE A 72 -13.43 -4.99 5.50
C PHE A 72 -13.45 -3.74 6.37
N PHE A 73 -12.29 -3.21 6.75
CA PHE A 73 -12.21 -2.04 7.59
C PHE A 73 -12.72 -0.77 6.90
N LEU A 74 -12.83 -0.74 5.56
CA LEU A 74 -13.40 0.38 4.82
C LEU A 74 -14.93 0.38 4.79
N ALA A 75 -15.57 -0.73 5.13
CA ALA A 75 -17.03 -0.88 5.12
C ALA A 75 -17.73 -0.20 6.30
N HIS A 76 -16.99 0.26 7.33
CA HIS A 76 -17.60 0.92 8.49
C HIS A 76 -16.60 1.78 9.28
N ASP A 77 -17.03 2.97 9.73
CA ASP A 77 -16.17 3.93 10.44
C ASP A 77 -15.56 3.40 11.75
N ARG A 78 -16.32 2.59 12.49
CA ARG A 78 -15.80 1.93 13.70
C ARG A 78 -14.55 1.08 13.39
N LEU A 79 -14.55 0.38 12.26
CA LEU A 79 -13.44 -0.46 11.83
C LEU A 79 -12.30 0.38 11.26
N ARG A 80 -12.57 1.49 10.55
CA ARG A 80 -11.53 2.47 10.17
C ARG A 80 -10.81 3.03 11.38
N LYS A 81 -11.54 3.38 12.44
CA LYS A 81 -10.94 3.84 13.71
C LYS A 81 -10.07 2.77 14.35
N LEU A 82 -10.53 1.51 14.35
CA LEU A 82 -9.74 0.38 14.85
C LEU A 82 -8.48 0.15 13.99
N GLU A 83 -8.60 0.11 12.67
CA GLU A 83 -7.48 -0.02 11.73
C GLU A 83 -6.43 1.07 11.97
N ARG A 84 -6.86 2.33 12.07
CA ARG A 84 -5.96 3.45 12.39
C ARG A 84 -5.26 3.27 13.73
N LYS A 85 -5.96 2.79 14.75
CA LYS A 85 -5.34 2.53 16.07
C LYS A 85 -4.34 1.38 15.98
N MET A 86 -4.68 0.33 15.23
CA MET A 86 -3.89 -0.90 15.18
C MET A 86 -2.68 -0.81 14.26
N MET A 87 -2.81 -0.06 13.15
CA MET A 87 -1.87 0.02 12.03
C MET A 87 -1.35 1.44 11.76
N LEU A 88 -1.84 2.47 12.49
CA LEU A 88 -1.46 3.89 12.39
C LEU A 88 -1.89 4.59 11.09
N GLU A 89 -2.53 3.86 10.19
CA GLU A 89 -3.06 4.33 8.92
C GLU A 89 -4.24 3.46 8.51
N VAL A 90 -4.98 3.92 7.50
CA VAL A 90 -6.08 3.18 6.88
C VAL A 90 -5.86 3.29 5.37
N GLU A 91 -5.46 2.18 4.76
CA GLU A 91 -5.25 2.11 3.33
C GLU A 91 -6.57 2.19 2.58
N GLY A 92 -6.69 3.10 1.63
CA GLY A 92 -7.95 3.35 0.92
C GLY A 92 -8.88 4.33 1.63
N GLU A 93 -8.44 5.04 2.67
CA GLU A 93 -9.34 5.91 3.45
C GLU A 93 -9.90 7.08 2.66
N THR A 94 -9.05 7.79 1.92
CA THR A 94 -9.47 8.97 1.15
C THR A 94 -10.04 8.54 -0.19
N PRO A 95 -11.09 9.20 -0.73
CA PRO A 95 -11.65 8.91 -2.05
C PRO A 95 -10.60 8.80 -3.16
N GLU A 96 -9.61 9.70 -3.17
CA GLU A 96 -8.57 9.74 -4.20
C GLU A 96 -7.70 8.48 -4.17
N TRP A 97 -7.26 8.07 -2.98
CA TRP A 97 -6.45 6.87 -2.79
C TRP A 97 -7.26 5.58 -2.99
N PHE A 98 -8.53 5.55 -2.54
CA PHE A 98 -9.46 4.46 -2.83
C PHE A 98 -9.59 4.25 -4.34
N MET A 99 -9.77 5.33 -5.11
CA MET A 99 -9.90 5.25 -6.56
C MET A 99 -8.59 4.84 -7.26
N ARG A 100 -7.41 5.19 -6.73
CA ARG A 100 -6.13 4.63 -7.22
C ARG A 100 -6.14 3.11 -7.10
N LEU A 101 -6.45 2.58 -5.92
CA LEU A 101 -6.49 1.13 -5.67
C LEU A 101 -7.57 0.43 -6.51
N MET A 102 -8.80 0.94 -6.54
CA MET A 102 -9.89 0.36 -7.34
C MET A 102 -9.54 0.23 -8.83
N ARG A 103 -8.93 1.26 -9.42
CA ARG A 103 -8.53 1.22 -10.84
C ARG A 103 -7.40 0.23 -11.09
N HIS A 104 -6.49 0.09 -10.13
CA HIS A 104 -5.43 -0.91 -10.15
C HIS A 104 -6.02 -2.32 -10.10
N GLU A 105 -6.86 -2.62 -9.11
CA GLU A 105 -7.52 -3.94 -8.99
C GLU A 105 -8.43 -4.25 -10.18
N ALA A 106 -9.12 -3.25 -10.74
CA ALA A 106 -9.91 -3.43 -11.96
C ALA A 106 -9.05 -3.96 -13.11
N ALA A 107 -7.79 -3.57 -13.20
CA ALA A 107 -6.90 -4.08 -14.23
C ALA A 107 -6.68 -5.59 -14.07
N HIS A 108 -6.37 -6.08 -12.86
CA HIS A 108 -6.22 -7.51 -12.60
C HIS A 108 -7.51 -8.27 -12.92
N ALA A 109 -8.67 -7.74 -12.53
CA ALA A 109 -9.96 -8.32 -12.88
C ALA A 109 -10.13 -8.42 -14.41
N TYR A 110 -9.76 -7.38 -15.17
CA TYR A 110 -9.78 -7.42 -16.64
C TYR A 110 -8.77 -8.41 -17.23
N ALA A 111 -7.58 -8.52 -16.64
CA ALA A 111 -6.56 -9.47 -17.05
C ALA A 111 -7.09 -10.90 -16.99
N TYR A 112 -7.81 -11.26 -15.92
CA TYR A 112 -8.46 -12.58 -15.79
C TYR A 112 -9.70 -12.72 -16.67
N ALA A 113 -10.60 -11.75 -16.64
CA ALA A 113 -11.88 -11.80 -17.36
C ALA A 113 -11.72 -11.97 -18.88
N TYR A 114 -10.70 -11.32 -19.45
CA TYR A 114 -10.39 -11.35 -20.88
C TYR A 114 -9.13 -12.16 -21.23
N GLN A 115 -8.53 -12.83 -20.25
CA GLN A 115 -7.29 -13.60 -20.37
C GLN A 115 -6.17 -12.83 -21.09
N LEU A 116 -6.00 -11.54 -20.76
CA LEU A 116 -5.15 -10.60 -21.50
C LEU A 116 -3.68 -11.01 -21.47
N TYR A 117 -3.22 -11.55 -20.35
CA TYR A 117 -1.85 -12.04 -20.13
C TYR A 117 -1.44 -13.17 -21.11
N LYS A 118 -2.40 -13.84 -21.76
CA LYS A 118 -2.14 -14.86 -22.79
C LYS A 118 -1.85 -14.25 -24.17
N LYS A 119 -2.17 -12.98 -24.40
CA LYS A 119 -2.00 -12.33 -25.70
C LYS A 119 -0.51 -12.05 -25.96
N LYS A 120 -0.02 -12.41 -27.15
CA LYS A 120 1.40 -12.21 -27.53
C LYS A 120 1.84 -10.75 -27.50
N LYS A 121 0.98 -9.81 -27.92
CA LYS A 121 1.30 -8.37 -27.86
C LYS A 121 1.36 -7.86 -26.41
N TRP A 122 0.54 -8.41 -25.51
CA TRP A 122 0.61 -8.12 -24.07
C TRP A 122 1.95 -8.60 -23.50
N GLN A 123 2.33 -9.85 -23.79
CA GLN A 123 3.58 -10.44 -23.30
C GLN A 123 4.83 -9.69 -23.78
N ARG A 124 4.81 -9.19 -25.03
CA ARG A 124 5.90 -8.36 -25.57
C ARG A 124 5.99 -6.97 -24.92
N THR A 125 4.87 -6.46 -24.40
CA THR A 125 4.78 -5.09 -23.86
C THR A 125 5.11 -5.03 -22.38
N PHE A 126 4.58 -5.98 -21.60
CA PHE A 126 4.71 -5.99 -20.13
C PHE A 126 5.68 -7.07 -19.63
N GLY A 127 5.80 -8.19 -20.35
CA GLY A 127 6.56 -9.37 -19.92
C GLY A 127 5.67 -10.60 -19.77
N LEU A 128 6.22 -11.70 -19.27
CA LEU A 128 5.44 -12.90 -18.97
C LEU A 128 4.83 -12.78 -17.57
N SER A 129 3.54 -13.06 -17.42
CA SER A 129 2.91 -13.14 -16.09
C SER A 129 3.47 -14.32 -15.28
N SER A 130 3.93 -15.39 -15.95
CA SER A 130 4.59 -16.54 -15.33
C SER A 130 6.09 -16.34 -15.09
N THR A 131 6.57 -15.10 -14.99
CA THR A 131 7.98 -14.89 -14.66
C THR A 131 8.14 -15.33 -13.21
N ASP A 132 8.68 -16.54 -13.01
CA ASP A 132 8.82 -17.14 -11.68
C ASP A 132 9.60 -16.19 -10.77
N GLU A 133 8.99 -15.93 -9.61
CA GLU A 133 9.37 -14.95 -8.58
C GLU A 133 8.85 -13.54 -8.84
N THR A 134 7.63 -13.23 -8.36
CA THR A 134 7.41 -11.92 -7.74
C THR A 134 8.44 -11.84 -6.62
N PRO A 135 9.52 -11.07 -6.77
CA PRO A 135 10.60 -11.14 -5.83
C PRO A 135 10.08 -10.64 -4.47
N GLU A 136 10.43 -11.32 -3.37
CA GLU A 136 10.10 -10.84 -2.01
C GLU A 136 10.56 -9.38 -1.82
N PHE A 137 11.59 -8.98 -2.58
CA PHE A 137 12.08 -7.61 -2.69
C PHE A 137 12.41 -7.27 -4.16
N TYR A 138 11.71 -6.31 -4.76
CA TYR A 138 12.14 -5.72 -6.04
C TYR A 138 13.06 -4.51 -5.80
N ARG A 139 14.02 -4.29 -6.71
CA ARG A 139 14.90 -3.12 -6.67
C ARG A 139 14.47 -2.12 -7.74
N PRO A 140 13.64 -1.13 -7.38
CA PRO A 140 13.15 -0.17 -8.36
C PRO A 140 14.29 0.65 -8.95
N ARG A 141 14.12 1.06 -10.21
CA ARG A 141 15.00 2.00 -10.92
C ARG A 141 14.30 3.35 -10.97
N PRO A 142 14.59 4.30 -10.05
CA PRO A 142 13.78 5.50 -9.87
C PRO A 142 13.65 6.40 -11.10
N TYR A 143 14.71 6.44 -11.92
CA TYR A 143 14.79 7.28 -13.12
C TYR A 143 14.34 6.56 -14.39
N SER A 144 13.79 5.35 -14.27
CA SER A 144 13.29 4.59 -15.41
C SER A 144 12.06 5.29 -16.01
N ARG A 145 12.16 5.68 -17.28
CA ARG A 145 11.04 6.21 -18.07
C ARG A 145 10.25 5.11 -18.79
N SER A 146 10.47 3.85 -18.43
CA SER A 146 9.78 2.69 -19.03
C SER A 146 8.47 2.33 -18.35
N TYR A 147 8.18 2.92 -17.19
CA TYR A 147 7.01 2.60 -16.37
C TYR A 147 6.22 3.86 -16.10
N VAL A 148 4.92 3.69 -15.92
CA VAL A 148 4.09 4.76 -15.36
C VAL A 148 4.38 4.92 -13.87
N VAL A 149 4.01 6.07 -13.32
CA VAL A 149 3.99 6.32 -11.88
C VAL A 149 2.53 6.49 -11.50
N HIS A 150 1.97 5.51 -10.79
CA HIS A 150 0.57 5.52 -10.37
C HIS A 150 0.44 5.28 -8.88
N LEU A 151 0.69 4.08 -8.36
CA LEU A 151 0.96 3.81 -6.96
C LEU A 151 2.43 4.14 -6.67
N ASP A 152 2.74 4.25 -5.39
CA ASP A 152 4.05 4.69 -4.93
C ASP A 152 5.07 3.53 -4.97
N ASP A 153 6.29 3.75 -4.46
CA ASP A 153 7.38 2.76 -4.44
C ASP A 153 7.82 2.21 -5.81
N TRP A 154 7.42 2.86 -6.90
CA TRP A 154 7.64 2.36 -8.27
C TRP A 154 7.01 0.98 -8.47
N TYR A 155 5.82 0.76 -7.92
CA TYR A 155 5.13 -0.52 -7.90
C TYR A 155 4.97 -1.16 -9.28
N ALA A 156 4.83 -0.36 -10.35
CA ALA A 156 4.85 -0.84 -11.73
C ALA A 156 6.12 -1.65 -12.12
N GLN A 157 7.20 -1.59 -11.36
CA GLN A 157 8.45 -2.32 -11.61
C GLN A 157 8.54 -3.66 -10.87
N SER A 158 7.58 -3.98 -10.00
CA SER A 158 7.63 -5.17 -9.15
C SER A 158 7.38 -6.46 -9.94
N HIS A 159 6.46 -6.43 -10.90
CA HIS A 159 6.08 -7.58 -11.72
C HIS A 159 5.37 -7.14 -13.02
N PRO A 160 5.41 -7.92 -14.13
CA PRO A 160 4.67 -7.59 -15.36
C PRO A 160 3.17 -7.35 -15.20
N ASP A 161 2.52 -8.09 -14.29
CA ASP A 161 1.10 -7.89 -14.02
C ASP A 161 0.82 -6.54 -13.33
N GLU A 162 1.75 -6.10 -12.48
CA GLU A 162 1.68 -4.82 -11.76
C GLU A 162 1.97 -3.64 -12.70
N ASP A 163 2.92 -3.79 -13.63
CA ASP A 163 3.17 -2.84 -14.72
C ASP A 163 1.91 -2.61 -15.57
N PHE A 164 1.20 -3.69 -15.89
CA PHE A 164 -0.08 -3.61 -16.57
C PHE A 164 -1.15 -2.92 -15.72
N ALA A 165 -1.28 -3.28 -14.44
CA ALA A 165 -2.29 -2.73 -13.57
C ALA A 165 -2.13 -1.22 -13.33
N GLU A 166 -0.89 -0.80 -13.11
CA GLU A 166 -0.52 0.61 -12.98
C GLU A 166 -0.77 1.37 -14.28
N THR A 167 -0.41 0.78 -15.44
CA THR A 167 -0.67 1.38 -16.76
C THR A 167 -2.17 1.54 -17.01
N PHE A 168 -2.97 0.55 -16.60
CA PHE A 168 -4.43 0.57 -16.70
C PHE A 168 -5.05 1.67 -15.83
N ALA A 169 -4.61 1.78 -14.59
CA ALA A 169 -5.13 2.79 -13.69
C ALA A 169 -4.86 4.22 -14.18
N VAL A 170 -3.66 4.48 -14.70
CA VAL A 170 -3.34 5.77 -15.35
C VAL A 170 -4.24 6.04 -16.56
N TRP A 171 -4.42 5.05 -17.43
CA TRP A 171 -5.22 5.21 -18.65
C TRP A 171 -6.72 5.45 -18.36
N LEU A 172 -7.25 4.80 -17.31
CA LEU A 172 -8.64 4.90 -16.91
C LEU A 172 -8.95 6.22 -16.18
N THR A 173 -7.97 6.82 -15.50
CA THR A 173 -8.16 8.03 -14.69
C THR A 173 -8.79 9.18 -15.50
N PRO A 174 -9.99 9.66 -15.12
CA PRO A 174 -10.69 10.73 -15.84
C PRO A 174 -9.90 12.03 -15.88
N GLY A 175 -9.93 12.71 -17.03
CA GLY A 175 -9.27 14.00 -17.22
C GLY A 175 -7.74 13.98 -17.21
N PHE A 176 -7.10 12.84 -16.97
CA PHE A 176 -5.66 12.74 -16.93
C PHE A 176 -5.07 12.61 -18.34
N ASP A 177 -4.38 13.66 -18.81
CA ASP A 177 -3.70 13.63 -20.10
C ASP A 177 -2.39 12.84 -20.03
N TRP A 178 -2.52 11.53 -20.10
CA TRP A 178 -1.38 10.61 -20.08
C TRP A 178 -0.48 10.76 -21.32
N ARG A 179 -1.00 11.29 -22.44
CA ARG A 179 -0.19 11.50 -23.66
C ARG A 179 0.82 12.61 -23.41
N GLU A 180 0.37 13.72 -22.84
CA GLU A 180 1.23 14.83 -22.48
C GLU A 180 2.17 14.46 -21.32
N ARG A 181 1.62 13.85 -20.26
CA ARG A 181 2.39 13.48 -19.05
C ARG A 181 3.59 12.60 -19.36
N TYR A 182 3.41 11.60 -20.23
CA TYR A 182 4.41 10.60 -20.56
C TYR A 182 5.09 10.86 -21.92
N ARG A 183 4.99 12.08 -22.47
CA ARG A 183 5.66 12.43 -23.72
C ARG A 183 7.17 12.17 -23.62
N GLY A 184 7.70 11.41 -24.59
CA GLY A 184 9.11 11.03 -24.64
C GLY A 184 9.52 9.92 -23.67
N TRP A 185 8.56 9.31 -22.94
CA TRP A 185 8.79 8.14 -22.09
C TRP A 185 8.48 6.86 -22.87
N LYS A 186 9.22 5.79 -22.58
CA LYS A 186 8.91 4.45 -23.14
C LYS A 186 7.56 3.93 -22.63
N ALA A 187 7.15 4.33 -21.42
CA ALA A 187 5.82 4.03 -20.86
C ALA A 187 4.66 4.47 -21.77
N LEU A 188 4.83 5.52 -22.58
CA LEU A 188 3.81 5.98 -23.50
C LEU A 188 3.40 4.91 -24.53
N GLN A 189 4.34 4.06 -24.94
CA GLN A 189 4.06 2.96 -25.86
C GLN A 189 3.13 1.92 -25.21
N LYS A 190 3.29 1.66 -23.91
CA LYS A 190 2.41 0.76 -23.14
C LYS A 190 1.01 1.34 -23.01
N LEU A 191 0.90 2.64 -22.71
CA LEU A 191 -0.38 3.35 -22.64
C LEU A 191 -1.11 3.35 -23.99
N ALA A 192 -0.37 3.57 -25.09
CA ALA A 192 -0.94 3.51 -26.44
C ALA A 192 -1.42 2.10 -26.80
N TYR A 193 -0.64 1.06 -26.45
CA TYR A 193 -1.06 -0.33 -26.63
C TYR A 193 -2.30 -0.65 -25.79
N LEU A 194 -2.35 -0.19 -24.55
CA LEU A 194 -3.49 -0.41 -23.68
C LEU A 194 -4.76 0.26 -24.23
N ASP A 195 -4.66 1.50 -24.73
CA ASP A 195 -5.78 2.22 -25.35
C ASP A 195 -6.33 1.43 -26.57
N GLU A 196 -5.46 0.90 -27.42
CA GLU A 196 -5.84 0.01 -28.53
C GLU A 196 -6.50 -1.28 -28.01
N LEU A 197 -5.90 -1.92 -27.00
CA LEU A 197 -6.39 -3.17 -26.42
C LEU A 197 -7.79 -2.99 -25.82
N MET A 198 -8.01 -1.96 -25.00
CA MET A 198 -9.30 -1.72 -24.35
C MET A 198 -10.38 -1.34 -25.36
N ARG A 199 -10.07 -0.52 -26.38
CA ARG A 199 -11.01 -0.24 -27.49
C ARG A 199 -11.43 -1.51 -28.23
N SER A 200 -10.51 -2.47 -28.37
CA SER A 200 -10.85 -3.76 -29.00
C SER A 200 -11.83 -4.62 -28.17
N LEU A 201 -11.97 -4.32 -26.87
CA LEU A 201 -12.90 -4.97 -25.94
C LEU A 201 -14.21 -4.20 -25.75
N ALA A 202 -14.31 -2.97 -26.25
CA ALA A 202 -15.52 -2.17 -26.13
C ALA A 202 -16.74 -2.93 -26.67
N GLY A 203 -17.82 -2.96 -25.88
CA GLY A 203 -19.05 -3.71 -26.19
C GLY A 203 -18.94 -5.24 -26.10
N LYS A 204 -17.78 -5.81 -25.78
CA LYS A 204 -17.59 -7.27 -25.74
C LYS A 204 -17.67 -7.81 -24.31
N PRO A 205 -18.49 -8.84 -24.06
CA PRO A 205 -18.53 -9.48 -22.75
C PRO A 205 -17.19 -10.18 -22.46
N PRO A 206 -16.85 -10.37 -21.17
CA PRO A 206 -15.66 -11.12 -20.77
C PRO A 206 -15.80 -12.59 -21.17
N VAL A 207 -14.67 -13.23 -21.45
CA VAL A 207 -14.61 -14.63 -21.93
C VAL A 207 -14.46 -15.65 -20.81
N HIS A 208 -14.12 -15.19 -19.60
CA HIS A 208 -13.93 -16.04 -18.43
C HIS A 208 -14.56 -15.37 -17.21
N GLN A 209 -15.63 -15.97 -16.68
CA GLN A 209 -16.32 -15.53 -15.47
C GLN A 209 -16.72 -16.78 -14.66
N PRO A 210 -15.77 -17.43 -13.97
CA PRO A 210 -16.13 -18.49 -13.06
C PRO A 210 -17.07 -17.94 -11.97
N GLU A 211 -17.99 -18.77 -11.51
CA GLU A 211 -18.86 -18.41 -10.39
C GLU A 211 -18.00 -18.16 -9.15
N TYR A 212 -18.17 -16.98 -8.53
CA TYR A 212 -17.54 -16.69 -7.25
C TYR A 212 -18.23 -17.48 -6.14
N ARG A 213 -17.45 -18.24 -5.38
CA ARG A 213 -17.93 -19.02 -4.23
C ARG A 213 -17.34 -18.45 -2.95
N PRO A 214 -18.14 -17.80 -2.08
CA PRO A 214 -17.65 -17.22 -0.84
C PRO A 214 -16.88 -18.21 0.05
N ALA A 215 -17.30 -19.47 0.07
CA ALA A 215 -16.65 -20.54 0.85
C ALA A 215 -15.20 -20.82 0.42
N ASP A 216 -14.86 -20.58 -0.86
CA ASP A 216 -13.51 -20.84 -1.39
C ASP A 216 -12.53 -19.71 -1.02
N HIS A 217 -13.04 -18.59 -0.49
CA HIS A 217 -12.28 -17.40 -0.11
C HIS A 217 -12.64 -16.91 1.30
N ASP A 218 -12.71 -17.84 2.27
CA ASP A 218 -13.06 -17.57 3.69
C ASP A 218 -11.93 -16.89 4.49
N CYS A 219 -11.36 -15.81 3.95
CA CYS A 219 -10.34 -14.99 4.61
C CYS A 219 -10.86 -14.28 5.87
N LEU A 220 -12.18 -14.10 5.98
CA LEU A 220 -12.82 -13.31 7.04
C LEU A 220 -13.24 -14.13 8.27
N ASN A 221 -13.14 -15.45 8.24
CA ASN A 221 -13.40 -16.30 9.41
C ASN A 221 -12.21 -16.36 10.37
N ILE A 222 -11.74 -15.17 10.75
CA ILE A 222 -10.65 -14.93 11.67
C ILE A 222 -11.07 -13.86 12.67
N LYS A 223 -10.59 -13.98 13.92
CA LYS A 223 -10.78 -12.92 14.92
C LYS A 223 -10.01 -11.66 14.49
N LEU A 224 -10.58 -10.49 14.74
CA LEU A 224 -9.90 -9.20 14.50
C LEU A 224 -8.52 -9.14 15.19
N LYS A 225 -8.42 -9.61 16.44
CA LYS A 225 -7.15 -9.75 17.16
C LYS A 225 -6.11 -10.56 16.41
N THR A 226 -6.51 -11.69 15.84
CA THR A 226 -5.60 -12.58 15.11
C THR A 226 -5.21 -11.96 13.76
N TYR A 227 -6.15 -11.32 13.05
CA TYR A 227 -5.86 -10.55 11.84
C TYR A 227 -4.78 -9.49 12.11
N TYR A 228 -4.99 -8.64 13.12
CA TYR A 228 -4.02 -7.59 13.46
C TYR A 228 -2.68 -8.12 13.94
N ALA A 229 -2.67 -9.21 14.70
CA ALA A 229 -1.42 -9.86 15.11
C ALA A 229 -0.61 -10.36 13.89
N ARG A 230 -1.28 -10.98 12.91
CA ARG A 230 -0.64 -11.45 11.66
C ARG A 230 -0.12 -10.28 10.83
N LYS A 231 -0.96 -9.26 10.59
CA LYS A 231 -0.60 -8.07 9.81
C LYS A 231 0.61 -7.34 10.41
N ARG A 232 0.65 -7.20 11.74
CA ARG A 232 1.79 -6.62 12.45
C ARG A 232 3.06 -7.46 12.32
N LYS A 233 2.96 -8.79 12.49
CA LYS A 233 4.10 -9.69 12.36
C LYS A 233 4.73 -9.58 10.96
N PHE A 234 3.90 -9.57 9.92
CA PHE A 234 4.35 -9.40 8.53
C PHE A 234 5.17 -8.11 8.33
N TYR A 235 4.81 -7.01 9.01
CA TYR A 235 5.59 -5.77 8.95
C TYR A 235 6.81 -5.72 9.90
N GLU A 236 6.91 -6.63 10.87
CA GLU A 236 7.98 -6.66 11.89
C GLU A 236 9.26 -7.36 11.44
N ASP A 237 9.15 -8.38 10.58
CA ASP A 237 10.26 -9.26 10.15
C ASP A 237 11.32 -8.57 9.26
N SER A 238 11.27 -7.25 9.17
CA SER A 238 12.10 -6.42 8.27
C SER A 238 13.38 -5.86 8.92
N TYR A 239 13.52 -5.88 10.25
CA TYR A 239 14.52 -5.04 10.93
C TYR A 239 15.67 -5.80 11.61
N PRO A 240 16.91 -5.59 11.17
CA PRO A 240 18.13 -6.02 11.85
C PRO A 240 18.74 -4.95 12.80
N ASP A 241 19.67 -5.35 13.68
CA ASP A 241 20.10 -4.65 14.91
C ASP A 241 21.35 -3.71 14.79
N PHE A 242 21.54 -2.99 13.68
CA PHE A 242 22.87 -2.42 13.35
C PHE A 242 23.02 -0.87 13.31
N TYR A 243 22.51 -0.15 14.32
CA TYR A 243 22.41 1.34 14.26
C TYR A 243 23.38 2.12 15.17
N ASP A 244 24.12 1.47 16.07
CA ASP A 244 24.81 2.17 17.16
C ASP A 244 25.82 3.23 16.74
N ASN A 245 26.66 2.92 15.74
CA ASN A 245 27.70 3.85 15.30
C ASN A 245 27.10 5.10 14.66
N ASP A 246 26.03 4.91 13.87
CA ASP A 246 25.35 6.00 13.19
C ASP A 246 24.55 6.85 14.19
N LEU A 247 23.93 6.21 15.20
CA LEU A 247 23.25 6.90 16.29
C LEU A 247 24.23 7.72 17.15
N LYS A 248 25.41 7.18 17.45
CA LYS A 248 26.47 7.91 18.17
C LYS A 248 26.96 9.13 17.39
N GLU A 249 27.07 9.02 16.06
CA GLU A 249 27.44 10.15 15.20
C GLU A 249 26.32 11.20 15.14
N LEU A 250 25.07 10.76 14.99
CA LEU A 250 23.90 11.65 14.90
C LEU A 250 23.59 12.38 16.22
N PHE A 251 23.81 11.72 17.35
CA PHE A 251 23.55 12.24 18.70
C PHE A 251 24.85 12.45 19.49
N ALA A 252 25.90 12.95 18.82
CA ALA A 252 27.26 13.08 19.35
C ALA A 252 27.46 14.16 20.44
N ALA A 253 26.39 14.68 21.07
CA ALA A 253 26.58 15.52 22.23
C ALA A 253 27.04 14.61 23.40
N GLY A 254 28.31 14.74 23.82
CA GLY A 254 28.88 13.97 24.95
C GLY A 254 28.16 14.20 26.28
N PRO A 255 28.74 13.88 27.46
CA PRO A 255 28.15 14.14 28.77
C PRO A 255 28.47 15.53 29.39
N ASP A 256 29.34 16.36 28.80
CA ASP A 256 29.85 17.64 29.41
C ASP A 256 29.44 19.04 28.82
N VAL A 257 28.21 19.30 28.37
CA VAL A 257 27.74 20.53 27.67
C VAL A 257 26.38 20.90 28.25
N ALA A 258 26.21 22.13 28.71
CA ALA A 258 24.97 22.61 29.31
C ALA A 258 23.80 22.61 28.30
N GLY A 259 22.60 22.27 28.75
CA GLY A 259 21.36 22.33 27.94
C GLY A 259 21.07 21.12 27.05
N ARG A 260 21.47 19.90 27.46
CA ARG A 260 21.15 18.67 26.71
C ARG A 260 19.77 18.11 27.02
N LEU A 261 19.17 17.48 26.01
CA LEU A 261 18.01 16.61 26.12
C LEU A 261 18.44 15.17 25.80
N LYS A 262 17.83 14.16 26.41
CA LYS A 262 18.03 12.77 25.96
C LYS A 262 17.59 12.64 24.50
N ALA A 263 18.38 11.98 23.66
CA ALA A 263 18.03 11.74 22.26
C ALA A 263 16.71 10.96 22.15
N SER A 264 16.48 10.01 23.07
CA SER A 264 15.22 9.28 23.19
C SER A 264 14.03 10.18 23.52
N ALA A 265 14.19 11.16 24.42
CA ALA A 265 13.15 12.13 24.76
C ALA A 265 12.83 13.05 23.57
N PHE A 266 13.87 13.50 22.84
CA PHE A 266 13.71 14.25 21.61
C PHE A 266 12.95 13.48 20.54
N LEU A 267 13.34 12.22 20.28
CA LEU A 267 12.68 11.37 19.30
C LEU A 267 11.22 11.06 19.69
N ARG A 268 10.93 10.86 20.99
CA ARG A 268 9.56 10.70 21.50
C ARG A 268 8.71 11.95 21.24
N ALA A 269 9.24 13.14 21.53
CA ALA A 269 8.54 14.41 21.31
C ALA A 269 8.25 14.69 19.83
N HIS A 270 9.18 14.31 18.94
CA HIS A 270 9.06 14.57 17.49
C HIS A 270 8.52 13.38 16.69
N ARG A 271 8.15 12.28 17.34
CA ARG A 271 7.83 10.99 16.71
C ARG A 271 6.82 11.09 15.57
N ARG A 272 5.70 11.77 15.82
CA ARG A 272 4.62 11.93 14.82
C ARG A 272 5.06 12.75 13.62
N ARG A 273 5.82 13.83 13.84
CA ARG A 273 6.34 14.69 12.77
C ARG A 273 7.35 13.92 11.91
N LEU A 274 8.32 13.27 12.55
CA LEU A 274 9.34 12.46 11.86
C LEU A 274 8.71 11.32 11.05
N MET A 275 7.78 10.56 11.65
CA MET A 275 7.07 9.49 10.95
C MET A 275 6.32 10.01 9.73
N ASN A 276 5.52 11.08 9.88
CA ASN A 276 4.76 11.65 8.76
C ASN A 276 5.69 12.16 7.65
N SER A 277 6.77 12.87 7.99
CA SER A 277 7.75 13.37 7.02
C SER A 277 8.45 12.25 6.28
N VAL A 278 8.85 11.17 6.97
CA VAL A 278 9.48 10.01 6.35
C VAL A 278 8.50 9.29 5.42
N CYS A 279 7.33 8.89 5.94
CA CYS A 279 6.32 8.17 5.16
C CYS A 279 5.85 8.95 3.93
N GLN A 280 5.76 10.28 4.01
CA GLN A 280 5.36 11.11 2.87
C GLN A 280 6.31 10.96 1.67
N TRP A 281 7.62 10.84 1.91
CA TRP A 281 8.62 10.80 0.83
C TRP A 281 9.09 9.39 0.48
N THR A 282 8.93 8.44 1.40
CA THR A 282 9.35 7.04 1.19
C THR A 282 8.19 6.10 0.90
N ASN A 283 6.93 6.55 1.03
CA ASN A 283 5.70 5.75 0.99
C ASN A 283 5.67 4.50 1.92
N GLU A 284 6.64 4.38 2.81
CA GLU A 284 6.73 3.23 3.72
C GLU A 284 5.59 3.26 4.75
N LYS A 285 5.07 2.07 5.11
CA LYS A 285 3.92 1.92 6.00
C LYS A 285 4.19 2.56 7.37
N LYS A 286 3.25 3.35 7.89
CA LYS A 286 3.43 4.07 9.18
C LYS A 286 3.74 3.14 10.33
N TYR A 287 3.11 1.97 10.39
CA TYR A 287 3.42 0.96 11.41
C TYR A 287 4.89 0.55 11.36
N ARG A 288 5.42 0.26 10.16
CA ARG A 288 6.80 -0.14 9.95
C ARG A 288 7.74 0.99 10.40
N VAL A 289 7.58 2.22 9.90
CA VAL A 289 8.43 3.37 10.32
C VAL A 289 8.33 3.64 11.82
N ASN A 290 7.14 3.49 12.42
CA ASN A 290 6.94 3.64 13.85
C ASN A 290 7.70 2.60 14.68
N LYS A 291 7.80 1.35 14.19
CA LYS A 291 8.62 0.30 14.82
C LYS A 291 10.12 0.59 14.69
N LEU A 292 10.58 1.11 13.55
CA LEU A 292 11.97 1.61 13.42
C LEU A 292 12.24 2.68 14.46
N LEU A 293 11.39 3.72 14.52
CA LEU A 293 11.52 4.79 15.50
C LEU A 293 11.52 4.27 16.94
N ALA A 294 10.69 3.29 17.28
CA ALA A 294 10.70 2.65 18.60
C ALA A 294 12.08 2.04 18.91
N ARG A 295 12.64 1.25 17.98
CA ARG A 295 13.96 0.63 18.16
C ARG A 295 15.08 1.67 18.24
N LEU A 296 15.04 2.73 17.43
CA LEU A 296 16.00 3.82 17.51
C LEU A 296 15.92 4.54 18.86
N ILE A 297 14.71 4.77 19.39
CA ILE A 297 14.49 5.35 20.73
C ILE A 297 15.09 4.44 21.81
N ASP A 298 14.80 3.14 21.77
CA ASP A 298 15.31 2.18 22.75
C ASP A 298 16.84 2.06 22.71
N ARG A 299 17.44 2.05 21.50
CA ARG A 299 18.91 2.08 21.35
C ARG A 299 19.52 3.39 21.84
N CYS A 300 18.86 4.54 21.61
CA CYS A 300 19.32 5.82 22.16
C CYS A 300 19.35 5.81 23.69
N ASP A 301 18.35 5.20 24.34
CA ASP A 301 18.33 5.02 25.80
C ASP A 301 19.45 4.07 26.28
N GLN A 302 19.67 2.95 25.58
CA GLN A 302 20.71 1.97 25.93
C GLN A 302 22.15 2.51 25.75
N LEU A 303 22.35 3.41 24.79
CA LEU A 303 23.64 4.04 24.51
C LEU A 303 23.86 5.36 25.26
N ASP A 304 22.89 5.78 26.09
CA ASP A 304 22.87 7.05 26.82
C ASP A 304 23.16 8.28 25.95
N LEU A 305 22.52 8.33 24.78
CA LEU A 305 22.76 9.38 23.78
C LEU A 305 21.99 10.67 24.10
N HIS A 306 22.65 11.79 23.85
CA HIS A 306 22.13 13.12 24.15
C HIS A 306 22.16 14.02 22.91
N ILE A 307 21.20 14.94 22.86
CA ILE A 307 21.08 15.94 21.79
C ILE A 307 21.13 17.34 22.40
N LYS A 308 21.70 18.31 21.68
CA LYS A 308 21.71 19.70 22.11
C LYS A 308 20.29 20.25 21.94
N SER A 309 19.76 20.93 22.95
CA SER A 309 18.41 21.50 22.84
C SER A 309 18.34 22.57 21.74
N ASP A 310 17.23 22.57 21.01
CA ASP A 310 16.79 23.65 20.09
C ASP A 310 17.60 23.86 18.79
N ASP A 311 18.24 22.82 18.26
CA ASP A 311 18.88 22.89 16.93
C ASP A 311 17.93 22.42 15.80
N ALA A 312 17.41 23.38 15.03
CA ALA A 312 16.60 23.10 13.83
C ALA A 312 17.37 22.26 12.79
N GLN A 313 18.69 22.37 12.72
CA GLN A 313 19.55 21.60 11.83
C GLN A 313 19.58 20.11 12.22
N GLN A 314 19.52 19.80 13.53
CA GLN A 314 19.48 18.42 14.00
C GLN A 314 18.13 17.73 13.70
N ASN A 315 17.01 18.46 13.75
CA ASN A 315 15.71 17.93 13.29
C ASN A 315 15.78 17.47 11.83
N LEU A 316 16.42 18.26 10.97
CA LEU A 316 16.61 17.93 9.57
C LEU A 316 17.53 16.71 9.39
N GLN A 317 18.65 16.65 10.13
CA GLN A 317 19.58 15.53 10.08
C GLN A 317 18.94 14.21 10.54
N VAL A 318 18.16 14.24 11.62
CA VAL A 318 17.44 13.06 12.12
C VAL A 318 16.41 12.58 11.11
N SER A 319 15.64 13.50 10.51
CA SER A 319 14.69 13.14 9.45
C SER A 319 15.41 12.53 8.24
N ALA A 320 16.50 13.15 7.78
CA ALA A 320 17.29 12.67 6.64
C ALA A 320 17.89 11.29 6.91
N TYR A 321 18.37 11.04 8.13
CA TYR A 321 18.91 9.75 8.54
C TYR A 321 17.84 8.65 8.51
N ILE A 322 16.68 8.90 9.11
CA ILE A 322 15.57 7.92 9.10
C ILE A 322 15.10 7.66 7.67
N THR A 323 14.94 8.70 6.85
CA THR A 323 14.62 8.55 5.42
C THR A 323 15.67 7.71 4.70
N THR A 324 16.96 7.94 4.95
CA THR A 324 18.05 7.16 4.33
C THR A 324 17.97 5.68 4.74
N LEU A 325 17.73 5.40 6.02
CA LEU A 325 17.55 4.03 6.52
C LEU A 325 16.39 3.34 5.82
N VAL A 326 15.22 3.98 5.77
CA VAL A 326 14.02 3.45 5.12
C VAL A 326 14.24 3.22 3.63
N MET A 327 14.78 4.21 2.91
CA MET A 327 15.06 4.07 1.49
C MET A 327 16.10 2.99 1.20
N ASN A 328 17.15 2.89 2.02
CA ASN A 328 18.15 1.84 1.83
C ASN A 328 17.54 0.44 2.05
N TYR A 329 16.63 0.29 3.01
CA TYR A 329 15.87 -0.95 3.17
C TYR A 329 15.03 -1.25 1.92
N LEU A 330 14.24 -0.27 1.44
CA LEU A 330 13.44 -0.43 0.23
C LEU A 330 14.29 -0.83 -1.00
N PHE A 331 15.49 -0.27 -1.16
CA PHE A 331 16.35 -0.57 -2.30
C PHE A 331 17.20 -1.82 -2.17
N THR A 332 17.49 -2.30 -0.95
CA THR A 332 18.50 -3.36 -0.74
C THR A 332 18.01 -4.54 0.09
N GLY A 333 16.83 -4.45 0.69
CA GLY A 333 16.37 -5.36 1.75
C GLY A 333 17.14 -5.19 3.06
N LYS A 334 18.03 -4.19 3.17
CA LYS A 334 18.88 -3.91 4.32
C LYS A 334 18.83 -2.44 4.69
N PHE A 335 18.70 -2.13 5.98
CA PHE A 335 18.72 -0.74 6.44
C PHE A 335 20.10 -0.08 6.34
N LYS A 336 21.19 -0.86 6.25
CA LYS A 336 22.55 -0.36 6.02
C LYS A 336 23.21 -1.07 4.84
N ARG A 337 23.99 -0.32 4.05
CA ARG A 337 24.80 -0.87 2.96
C ARG A 337 25.92 -1.69 3.61
N THR A 338 25.88 -3.02 3.49
CA THR A 338 27.06 -3.85 3.78
C THR A 338 28.15 -3.48 2.78
N LYS A 339 29.31 -3.04 3.28
CA LYS A 339 30.51 -2.83 2.46
C LYS A 339 30.92 -4.11 1.77
#